data_AF-F4RXK4-F1
#
_entry.id   AF-F4RXK4-F1
#
_cell.length_a   1.000
_cell.length_b   1.000
_cell.length_c   1.000
_cell.angle_alpha   90.00
_cell.angle_beta   90.00
_cell.angle_gamma   90.00
#
_symmetry.space_group_name_H-M   'P 1'
#
loop_
_entity.id
_entity.type
_entity.pdbx_description
1 polymer ?
#
loop_
_entity_poly.entity_id
_entity_poly.type
_entity_poly.pdbx_seq_one_letter_code
_entity_poly.pdbx_strand_id
1 'polypeptide(L)'
;MSIPKGPAAATVNCNNEAYLLDRFHSHIPHKLGPADIVCKFCGAFRWPQERTKAAQKADSRVFHNCCKKGDVTLPIAYLEESLLPGPLMDLFTGSDEIAREFQKNIATYNNMVSFASLGANIDNSVNGQKGTYCFRVNGQLSHNIPSLLPLDGNKASFAQIFIAGDGGDGEVTLRASKLNNPKFKKQKKIHTATLRLLQDIINKVNPYAVFLKGAAEIINSDATTRVILKSLPPGKGEMKTYNKPRPEDVAALVRGDGEIDKRPRDVLVCHKDGFMDHITDLNSGYMGLRYPLMLPYGSQQWDGM
;
A
#
# COMPACT_ATOMS: atom_id res chain seq x y z
N MET A 1 16.60 11.54 46.73
CA MET A 1 16.28 10.61 45.63
C MET A 1 16.58 11.29 44.32
N SER A 2 17.63 10.84 43.62
CA SER A 2 17.98 11.33 42.28
C SER A 2 16.97 10.81 41.27
N ILE A 3 16.31 11.73 40.55
CA ILE A 3 15.42 11.40 39.43
C ILE A 3 16.25 10.62 38.41
N PRO A 4 15.81 9.44 37.92
CA PRO A 4 16.52 8.71 36.87
C PRO A 4 16.66 9.62 35.66
N LYS A 5 17.91 9.88 35.24
CA LYS A 5 18.17 10.74 34.08
C LYS A 5 17.53 10.09 32.86
N GLY A 6 16.44 10.67 32.35
CA GLY A 6 15.75 10.19 31.16
C GLY A 6 16.65 10.13 29.90
N PRO A 7 16.11 9.65 28.76
CA PRO A 7 16.88 9.37 27.53
C PRO A 7 17.23 10.64 26.74
N ALA A 8 17.69 11.69 27.42
CA ALA A 8 18.06 12.96 26.83
C ALA A 8 19.44 13.43 27.33
N ALA A 9 20.13 14.21 26.50
CA ALA A 9 21.33 14.93 26.91
C ALA A 9 21.00 15.83 28.11
N ALA A 10 21.86 15.82 29.13
CA ALA A 10 21.59 16.54 30.38
C ALA A 10 21.67 18.07 30.23
N THR A 11 22.43 18.56 29.25
CA THR A 11 22.61 19.98 28.93
C THR A 11 22.88 20.15 27.44
N VAL A 12 22.77 21.38 26.92
CA VAL A 12 23.09 21.72 25.52
C VAL A 12 24.53 21.34 25.16
N ASN A 13 25.48 21.56 26.07
CA ASN A 13 26.89 21.20 25.86
C ASN A 13 27.10 19.68 25.74
N CYS A 14 26.22 18.88 26.37
CA CYS A 14 26.23 17.43 26.27
C CYS A 14 25.49 16.90 25.02
N ASN A 15 24.87 17.77 24.22
CA ASN A 15 24.21 17.37 22.98
C ASN A 15 25.21 17.33 21.81
N ASN A 16 26.27 16.53 21.97
CA ASN A 16 27.28 16.30 20.95
C ASN A 16 27.47 14.80 20.72
N GLU A 17 28.00 14.43 19.56
CA GLU A 17 28.13 13.04 19.11
C GLU A 17 28.92 12.18 20.11
N ALA A 18 30.05 12.68 20.63
CA ALA A 18 30.90 11.95 21.55
C ALA A 18 30.15 11.59 22.86
N TYR A 19 29.44 12.54 23.45
CA TYR A 19 28.65 12.31 24.66
C TYR A 19 27.47 11.36 24.43
N LEU A 20 26.77 11.51 23.30
CA LEU A 20 25.63 10.66 22.97
C LEU A 20 26.07 9.21 22.71
N LEU A 21 27.17 9.02 21.98
CA LEU A 21 27.76 7.71 21.74
C LEU A 21 28.17 7.03 23.03
N ASP A 22 28.89 7.71 23.92
CA ASP A 22 29.31 7.14 25.21
C ASP A 22 28.10 6.71 26.07
N ARG A 23 27.17 7.65 26.29
CA ARG A 23 26.07 7.45 27.24
C ARG A 23 24.95 6.57 26.72
N PHE A 24 24.68 6.61 25.42
CA PHE A 24 23.55 5.92 24.80
C PHE A 24 23.98 4.89 23.76
N HIS A 25 25.23 4.41 23.77
CA HIS A 25 25.75 3.43 22.79
C HIS A 25 24.77 2.27 22.50
N SER A 26 24.13 1.72 23.55
CA SER A 26 23.19 0.60 23.45
C SER A 26 21.81 0.98 22.89
N HIS A 27 21.49 2.27 22.86
CA HIS A 27 20.22 2.84 22.37
C HIS A 27 20.38 3.51 21.00
N ILE A 28 21.61 3.71 20.52
CA ILE A 28 21.87 4.28 19.20
C ILE A 28 21.59 3.22 18.14
N PRO A 29 20.71 3.52 17.15
CA PRO A 29 20.40 2.57 16.09
C PRO A 29 21.67 2.15 15.34
N HIS A 30 21.89 0.84 15.26
CA HIS A 30 23.00 0.31 14.47
C HIS A 30 22.78 0.61 12.98
N LYS A 31 23.68 1.38 12.37
CA LYS A 31 23.61 1.75 10.96
C LYS A 31 24.57 0.91 10.13
N LEU A 32 24.01 0.01 9.31
CA LEU A 32 24.78 -0.92 8.47
C LEU A 32 25.23 -0.32 7.12
N GLY A 33 24.83 0.91 6.81
CA GLY A 33 25.02 1.51 5.48
C GLY A 33 23.95 1.04 4.48
N PRO A 34 24.15 1.26 3.16
CA PRO A 34 23.23 0.78 2.13
C PRO A 34 23.29 -0.76 2.01
N ALA A 35 22.17 -1.36 1.60
CA ALA A 35 22.13 -2.76 1.18
C ALA A 35 22.50 -2.81 -0.31
N ASP A 36 23.79 -2.81 -0.64
CA ASP A 36 24.29 -2.68 -2.02
C ASP A 36 24.91 -3.97 -2.57
N ILE A 37 25.02 -5.03 -1.74
CA ILE A 37 25.52 -6.32 -2.20
C ILE A 37 24.38 -7.12 -2.85
N VAL A 38 24.51 -7.33 -4.15
CA VAL A 38 23.55 -8.13 -4.93
C VAL A 38 23.82 -9.62 -4.72
N CYS A 39 22.83 -10.36 -4.24
CA CYS A 39 22.91 -11.81 -4.14
C CYS A 39 23.06 -12.46 -5.52
N LYS A 40 24.06 -13.32 -5.70
CA LYS A 40 24.36 -13.96 -6.99
C LYS A 40 23.26 -14.90 -7.51
N PHE A 41 22.37 -15.37 -6.64
CA PHE A 41 21.34 -16.35 -7.01
C PHE A 41 19.98 -15.70 -7.30
N CYS A 42 19.55 -14.75 -6.47
CA CYS A 42 18.21 -14.18 -6.57
C CYS A 42 18.18 -12.67 -6.85
N GLY A 43 19.34 -12.02 -7.01
CA GLY A 43 19.42 -10.58 -7.30
C GLY A 43 19.03 -9.65 -6.15
N ALA A 44 18.65 -10.17 -4.98
CA ALA A 44 18.26 -9.34 -3.85
C ALA A 44 19.43 -8.50 -3.33
N PHE A 45 19.15 -7.23 -3.03
CA PHE A 45 20.04 -6.30 -2.36
C PHE A 45 20.15 -6.64 -0.87
N ARG A 46 21.37 -6.88 -0.38
CA ARG A 46 21.66 -7.37 0.97
C ARG A 46 22.76 -6.53 1.64
N TRP A 47 22.80 -6.55 2.97
CA TRP A 47 23.93 -5.98 3.71
C TRP A 47 25.07 -7.01 3.83
N PRO A 48 26.35 -6.60 3.77
CA PRO A 48 27.48 -7.49 3.98
C PRO A 48 27.39 -8.32 5.27
N GLN A 49 26.85 -7.73 6.34
CA GLN A 49 26.72 -8.29 7.68
C GLN A 49 25.69 -9.41 7.79
N GLU A 50 24.81 -9.55 6.79
CA GLU A 50 23.85 -10.66 6.70
C GLU A 50 24.52 -11.99 6.31
N ARG A 51 25.82 -11.97 6.00
CA ARG A 51 26.65 -13.15 5.72
C ARG A 51 27.41 -13.60 6.96
N THR A 52 27.75 -14.89 7.02
CA THR A 52 28.69 -15.40 8.04
C THR A 52 30.07 -14.76 7.88
N LYS A 53 30.85 -14.67 8.96
CA LYS A 53 32.22 -14.10 8.90
C LYS A 53 33.10 -14.78 7.84
N ALA A 54 32.95 -16.09 7.65
CA ALA A 54 33.66 -16.83 6.60
C ALA A 54 33.21 -16.41 5.19
N ALA A 55 31.90 -16.27 4.95
CA ALA A 55 31.35 -15.82 3.68
C ALA A 55 31.66 -14.36 3.35
N GLN A 56 31.81 -13.50 4.37
CA GLN A 56 32.30 -12.13 4.21
C GLN A 56 33.76 -12.11 3.76
N LYS A 57 34.63 -12.92 4.40
CA LYS A 57 36.05 -13.03 4.02
C LYS A 57 36.25 -13.56 2.61
N ALA A 58 35.41 -14.50 2.18
CA ALA A 58 35.46 -15.09 0.84
C ALA A 58 34.75 -14.24 -0.23
N ASP A 59 34.17 -13.10 0.15
CA ASP A 59 33.23 -12.29 -0.64
C ASP A 59 32.21 -13.11 -1.46
N SER A 60 31.77 -14.24 -0.92
CA SER A 60 30.72 -15.01 -1.55
C SER A 60 29.46 -14.15 -1.46
N ARG A 61 28.96 -13.61 -2.59
CA ARG A 61 27.70 -12.86 -2.70
C ARG A 61 26.48 -13.78 -2.50
N VAL A 62 26.54 -14.60 -1.46
CA VAL A 62 25.68 -15.74 -1.16
C VAL A 62 25.04 -15.51 0.20
N PHE A 63 23.72 -15.65 0.24
CA PHE A 63 22.92 -15.28 1.39
C PHE A 63 21.88 -16.35 1.67
N HIS A 64 21.73 -16.72 2.94
CA HIS A 64 20.74 -17.72 3.35
C HIS A 64 19.34 -17.12 3.49
N ASN A 65 19.25 -15.86 3.91
CA ASN A 65 18.01 -15.20 4.29
C ASN A 65 17.17 -14.66 3.12
N CYS A 66 17.69 -14.63 1.89
CA CYS A 66 16.88 -14.26 0.72
C CYS A 66 16.39 -15.46 -0.09
N CYS A 67 17.28 -16.40 -0.43
CA CYS A 67 16.97 -17.54 -1.31
C CYS A 67 17.56 -18.86 -0.81
N LYS A 68 17.90 -18.94 0.49
CA LYS A 68 18.61 -20.09 1.08
C LYS A 68 19.81 -20.51 0.25
N LYS A 69 20.66 -19.55 -0.13
CA LYS A 69 21.86 -19.78 -0.95
C LYS A 69 21.58 -20.44 -2.32
N GLY A 70 20.41 -20.18 -2.90
CA GLY A 70 20.01 -20.72 -4.20
C GLY A 70 19.05 -21.91 -4.10
N ASP A 71 18.80 -22.45 -2.91
CA ASP A 71 17.86 -23.57 -2.72
C ASP A 71 16.40 -23.17 -2.97
N VAL A 72 16.08 -21.87 -2.89
CA VAL A 72 14.74 -21.34 -3.17
C VAL A 72 14.78 -20.48 -4.41
N THR A 73 14.12 -20.93 -5.47
CA THR A 73 13.80 -20.12 -6.64
C THR A 73 12.64 -19.20 -6.29
N LEU A 74 12.89 -17.89 -6.31
CA LEU A 74 11.84 -16.90 -6.07
C LEU A 74 10.97 -16.73 -7.33
N PRO A 75 9.65 -16.47 -7.19
CA PRO A 75 8.73 -16.30 -8.32
C PRO A 75 9.14 -15.24 -9.34
N ILE A 76 9.85 -14.21 -8.90
CA ILE A 76 10.44 -13.18 -9.78
C ILE A 76 11.36 -13.76 -10.86
N ALA A 77 11.87 -14.99 -10.69
CA ALA A 77 12.77 -15.64 -11.63
C ALA A 77 12.07 -16.35 -12.80
N TYR A 78 10.75 -16.60 -12.73
CA TYR A 78 10.03 -17.36 -13.76
C TYR A 78 8.70 -16.72 -14.21
N LEU A 79 8.31 -15.57 -13.65
CA LEU A 79 7.19 -14.81 -14.20
C LEU A 79 7.63 -14.18 -15.53
N GLU A 80 7.12 -14.71 -16.65
CA GLU A 80 7.39 -14.22 -18.01
C GLU A 80 6.92 -12.77 -18.20
N GLU A 81 5.93 -12.33 -17.41
CA GLU A 81 5.42 -10.96 -17.42
C GLU A 81 5.96 -10.17 -16.22
N SER A 82 6.32 -8.90 -16.48
CA SER A 82 6.80 -7.97 -15.45
C SER A 82 5.83 -7.89 -14.27
N LEU A 83 6.38 -7.95 -13.04
CA LEU A 83 5.65 -7.80 -11.77
C LEU A 83 4.94 -6.44 -11.65
N LEU A 84 5.37 -5.45 -12.43
CA LEU A 84 4.82 -4.10 -12.46
C LEU A 84 4.71 -3.60 -13.91
N PRO A 85 3.71 -2.75 -14.22
CA PRO A 85 3.69 -2.01 -15.48
C PRO A 85 4.98 -1.20 -15.68
N GLY A 86 5.55 -1.22 -16.90
CA GLY A 86 6.82 -0.55 -17.22
C GLY A 86 6.90 0.91 -16.75
N PRO A 87 5.94 1.79 -17.09
CA PRO A 87 5.98 3.18 -16.66
C PRO A 87 5.93 3.37 -15.14
N LEU A 88 5.32 2.43 -14.39
CA LEU A 88 5.33 2.45 -12.94
C LEU A 88 6.70 2.02 -12.38
N MET A 89 7.36 1.06 -13.03
CA MET A 89 8.72 0.65 -12.69
C MET A 89 9.73 1.79 -12.92
N ASP A 90 9.56 2.55 -14.01
CA ASP A 90 10.37 3.73 -14.31
C ASP A 90 10.23 4.79 -13.21
N LEU A 91 9.02 5.01 -12.68
CA LEU A 91 8.82 5.91 -11.54
C LEU A 91 9.50 5.40 -10.25
N PHE A 92 9.49 4.09 -10.00
CA PHE A 92 10.12 3.50 -8.81
C PHE A 92 11.65 3.54 -8.83
N THR A 93 12.24 3.39 -10.01
CA THR A 93 13.69 3.20 -10.15
C THR A 93 14.41 4.35 -10.84
N GLY A 94 13.65 5.25 -11.48
CA GLY A 94 14.14 6.42 -12.18
C GLY A 94 14.86 7.39 -11.25
N SER A 95 15.75 8.18 -11.86
CA SER A 95 16.59 9.18 -11.18
C SER A 95 16.34 10.60 -11.66
N ASP A 96 15.39 10.80 -12.58
CA ASP A 96 14.94 12.11 -13.03
C ASP A 96 14.09 12.83 -11.97
N GLU A 97 13.76 14.08 -12.21
CA GLU A 97 13.02 14.93 -11.27
C GLU A 97 11.61 14.38 -10.97
N ILE A 98 10.93 13.82 -11.98
CA ILE A 98 9.57 13.27 -11.84
C ILE A 98 9.60 12.01 -10.97
N ALA A 99 10.53 11.08 -11.25
CA ALA A 99 10.71 9.87 -10.47
C ALA A 99 11.07 10.17 -9.01
N ARG A 100 11.99 11.12 -8.76
CA ARG A 100 12.37 11.54 -7.40
C ARG A 100 11.22 12.18 -6.63
N GLU A 101 10.41 13.01 -7.29
CA GLU A 101 9.22 13.61 -6.68
C GLU A 101 8.19 12.53 -6.34
N PHE A 102 7.92 11.62 -7.27
CA PHE A 102 7.04 10.48 -7.05
C PHE A 102 7.50 9.63 -5.87
N GLN A 103 8.77 9.21 -5.82
CA GLN A 103 9.34 8.39 -4.75
C GLN A 103 9.21 9.08 -3.39
N LYS A 104 9.45 10.40 -3.33
CA LYS A 104 9.28 11.21 -2.12
C LYS A 104 7.82 11.26 -1.65
N ASN A 105 6.87 11.22 -2.58
CA ASN A 105 5.43 11.37 -2.32
C ASN A 105 4.62 10.08 -2.57
N ILE A 106 5.26 8.93 -2.68
CA ILE A 106 4.65 7.65 -3.08
C ILE A 106 3.42 7.28 -2.24
N ALA A 107 3.49 7.50 -0.91
CA ALA A 107 2.36 7.22 -0.02
C ALA A 107 1.15 8.13 -0.32
N THR A 108 1.40 9.38 -0.72
CA THR A 108 0.37 10.33 -1.15
C THR A 108 -0.28 9.85 -2.45
N TYR A 109 0.52 9.50 -3.45
CA TYR A 109 0.04 8.97 -4.72
C TYR A 109 -0.74 7.67 -4.54
N ASN A 110 -0.26 6.74 -3.72
CA ASN A 110 -0.97 5.51 -3.42
C ASN A 110 -2.34 5.78 -2.80
N ASN A 111 -2.43 6.72 -1.84
CA ASN A 111 -3.71 7.11 -1.25
C ASN A 111 -4.68 7.69 -2.29
N MET A 112 -4.19 8.44 -3.27
CA MET A 112 -5.03 9.04 -4.30
C MET A 112 -5.70 8.01 -5.19
N VAL A 113 -5.05 6.89 -5.47
CA VAL A 113 -5.59 5.81 -6.32
C VAL A 113 -6.12 4.61 -5.52
N SER A 114 -6.14 4.70 -4.19
CA SER A 114 -6.60 3.63 -3.29
C SER A 114 -8.11 3.42 -3.34
N PHE A 115 -8.56 2.18 -3.13
CA PHE A 115 -9.97 1.81 -3.02
C PHE A 115 -10.49 1.90 -1.58
N ALA A 116 -9.57 1.82 -0.61
CA ALA A 116 -9.88 1.84 0.81
C ALA A 116 -9.10 2.93 1.56
N SER A 117 -9.76 3.51 2.56
CA SER A 117 -9.13 4.42 3.50
C SER A 117 -8.42 3.65 4.62
N LEU A 118 -7.50 4.33 5.31
CA LEU A 118 -6.93 3.81 6.56
C LEU A 118 -7.88 4.17 7.71
N GLY A 119 -8.50 3.16 8.31
CA GLY A 119 -9.24 3.26 9.56
C GLY A 119 -8.27 3.12 10.73
N ALA A 120 -7.80 4.24 11.27
CA ALA A 120 -6.95 4.26 12.45
C ALA A 120 -7.16 5.56 13.22
N ASN A 121 -7.14 5.49 14.56
CA ASN A 121 -7.04 6.68 15.38
C ASN A 121 -5.57 7.13 15.42
N ILE A 122 -5.25 8.10 14.57
CA ILE A 122 -3.88 8.60 14.42
C ILE A 122 -3.64 9.72 15.42
N ASP A 123 -2.80 9.40 16.39
CA ASP A 123 -2.25 10.40 17.30
C ASP A 123 -1.02 11.06 16.67
N ASN A 124 -1.20 12.31 16.25
CA ASN A 124 -0.15 13.12 15.64
C ASN A 124 0.70 13.89 16.67
N SER A 125 0.40 13.81 17.97
CA SER A 125 1.18 14.48 19.02
C SER A 125 2.62 13.99 19.12
N VAL A 126 2.88 12.76 18.64
CA VAL A 126 4.22 12.15 18.59
C VAL A 126 5.05 12.59 17.39
N ASN A 127 4.47 13.36 16.46
CA ASN A 127 5.15 13.79 15.25
C ASN A 127 6.08 14.98 15.57
N GLY A 128 7.37 14.69 15.77
CA GLY A 128 8.37 15.70 16.11
C GLY A 128 8.65 16.71 14.98
N GLN A 129 9.20 17.88 15.31
CA GLN A 129 9.38 18.97 14.35
C GLN A 129 10.47 18.72 13.27
N LYS A 130 11.40 17.77 13.48
CA LYS A 130 12.56 17.53 12.59
C LYS A 130 13.10 16.06 12.62
N GLY A 131 12.24 15.06 12.82
CA GLY A 131 12.66 13.64 12.95
C GLY A 131 12.06 12.71 11.88
N THR A 132 12.43 11.42 11.96
CA THR A 132 11.78 10.31 11.23
C THR A 132 10.26 10.37 11.44
N TYR A 133 9.47 10.20 10.37
CA TYR A 133 8.01 10.22 10.46
C TYR A 133 7.54 9.14 11.46
N CYS A 134 7.02 9.58 12.59
CA CYS A 134 6.45 8.73 13.63
C CYS A 134 4.96 9.01 13.69
N PHE A 135 4.15 7.97 13.55
CA PHE A 135 2.71 8.04 13.80
C PHE A 135 2.36 6.98 14.85
N ARG A 136 1.56 7.36 15.83
CA ARG A 136 1.05 6.45 16.85
C ARG A 136 -0.39 6.11 16.52
N VAL A 137 -0.69 4.82 16.45
CA VAL A 137 -2.05 4.31 16.32
C VAL A 137 -2.50 3.81 17.68
N ASN A 138 -3.71 4.18 18.09
CA ASN A 138 -4.38 3.59 19.24
C ASN A 138 -5.59 2.79 18.75
N GLY A 139 -5.75 1.57 19.26
CA GLY A 139 -6.78 0.63 18.83
C GLY A 139 -6.35 -0.20 17.61
N GLN A 140 -7.34 -0.64 16.84
CA GLN A 140 -7.13 -1.51 15.67
C GLN A 140 -6.78 -0.69 14.43
N LEU A 141 -5.79 -1.15 13.66
CA LEU A 141 -5.54 -0.67 12.30
C LEU A 141 -6.45 -1.44 11.36
N SER A 142 -7.25 -0.71 10.59
CA SER A 142 -8.23 -1.26 9.66
C SER A 142 -8.10 -0.61 8.29
N HIS A 143 -8.55 -1.31 7.24
CA HIS A 143 -8.85 -0.69 5.95
C HIS A 143 -10.36 -0.58 5.82
N ASN A 144 -10.84 0.62 5.50
CA ASN A 144 -12.27 0.87 5.41
C ASN A 144 -12.65 1.20 3.98
N ILE A 145 -13.68 0.52 3.46
CA ILE A 145 -14.21 0.74 2.13
C ILE A 145 -15.55 1.49 2.23
N PRO A 146 -15.76 2.55 1.44
CA PRO A 146 -17.03 3.26 1.44
C PRO A 146 -18.13 2.46 0.71
N SER A 147 -19.38 2.84 0.95
CA SER A 147 -20.51 2.51 0.07
C SER A 147 -20.21 2.84 -1.40
N LEU A 148 -20.89 2.16 -2.32
CA LEU A 148 -20.62 2.25 -3.76
C LEU A 148 -20.71 3.68 -4.31
N LEU A 149 -21.68 4.46 -3.83
CA LEU A 149 -21.88 5.84 -4.23
C LEU A 149 -21.78 6.79 -3.03
N PRO A 150 -21.33 8.04 -3.25
CA PRO A 150 -21.34 9.07 -2.21
C PRO A 150 -22.78 9.44 -1.85
N LEU A 151 -23.01 9.83 -0.60
CA LEU A 151 -24.25 10.49 -0.17
C LEU A 151 -24.48 11.79 -0.97
N ASP A 152 -25.74 12.23 -1.05
CA ASP A 152 -26.08 13.47 -1.76
C ASP A 152 -25.34 14.68 -1.18
N GLY A 153 -24.79 15.50 -2.06
CA GLY A 153 -23.95 16.65 -1.70
C GLY A 153 -22.49 16.31 -1.36
N ASN A 154 -22.14 15.03 -1.17
CA ASN A 154 -20.77 14.62 -0.90
C ASN A 154 -20.00 14.32 -2.20
N LYS A 155 -18.71 14.65 -2.20
CA LYS A 155 -17.80 14.26 -3.29
C LYS A 155 -17.33 12.83 -3.10
N ALA A 156 -17.34 12.05 -4.18
CA ALA A 156 -16.79 10.69 -4.22
C ALA A 156 -15.38 10.61 -3.61
N SER A 157 -15.10 9.49 -2.93
CA SER A 157 -13.83 9.20 -2.30
C SER A 157 -13.46 7.72 -2.45
N PHE A 158 -12.16 7.42 -2.59
CA PHE A 158 -11.64 6.05 -2.71
C PHE A 158 -12.36 5.22 -3.80
N ALA A 159 -12.91 4.04 -3.48
CA ALA A 159 -13.62 3.17 -4.42
C ALA A 159 -14.73 3.89 -5.21
N GLN A 160 -15.45 4.84 -4.60
CA GLN A 160 -16.53 5.60 -5.25
C GLN A 160 -16.05 6.38 -6.47
N ILE A 161 -14.77 6.80 -6.49
CA ILE A 161 -14.24 7.58 -7.61
C ILE A 161 -14.21 6.74 -8.88
N PHE A 162 -13.95 5.43 -8.76
CA PHE A 162 -13.95 4.52 -9.91
C PHE A 162 -15.36 4.28 -10.48
N ILE A 163 -16.41 4.50 -9.70
CA ILE A 163 -17.81 4.29 -10.09
C ILE A 163 -18.45 5.58 -10.61
N ALA A 164 -18.27 6.68 -9.87
CA ALA A 164 -18.92 7.97 -10.16
C ALA A 164 -18.06 8.88 -11.05
N GLY A 165 -16.81 8.52 -11.29
CA GLY A 165 -15.85 9.31 -12.06
C GLY A 165 -15.94 9.08 -13.56
N ASP A 166 -15.34 10.00 -14.32
CA ASP A 166 -15.27 9.98 -15.79
C ASP A 166 -14.17 9.07 -16.34
N GLY A 167 -13.35 8.45 -15.49
CA GLY A 167 -12.13 7.72 -15.87
C GLY A 167 -10.99 8.61 -16.36
N GLY A 168 -11.19 9.92 -16.39
CA GLY A 168 -10.34 10.89 -17.05
C GLY A 168 -9.87 12.01 -16.12
N ASP A 169 -9.86 13.24 -16.64
CA ASP A 169 -9.31 14.40 -15.94
C ASP A 169 -10.20 14.88 -14.80
N GLY A 170 -11.50 14.58 -14.84
CA GLY A 170 -12.42 14.82 -13.73
C GLY A 170 -12.00 14.05 -12.48
N GLU A 171 -11.68 12.76 -12.61
CA GLU A 171 -11.14 11.96 -11.50
C GLU A 171 -9.79 12.47 -11.00
N VAL A 172 -8.85 12.84 -11.89
CA VAL A 172 -7.53 13.38 -11.51
C VAL A 172 -7.71 14.66 -10.70
N THR A 173 -8.57 15.56 -11.17
CA THR A 173 -8.88 16.83 -10.49
C THR A 173 -9.51 16.58 -9.13
N LEU A 174 -10.47 15.63 -9.06
CA LEU A 174 -11.10 15.25 -7.80
C LEU A 174 -10.08 14.69 -6.80
N ARG A 175 -9.23 13.74 -7.21
CA ARG A 175 -8.19 13.13 -6.38
C ARG A 175 -7.18 14.17 -5.89
N ALA A 176 -6.72 15.06 -6.76
CA ALA A 176 -5.81 16.15 -6.40
C ALA A 176 -6.46 17.11 -5.38
N SER A 177 -7.75 17.41 -5.52
CA SER A 177 -8.47 18.31 -4.62
C SER A 177 -8.51 17.80 -3.16
N LYS A 178 -8.41 16.49 -2.94
CA LYS A 178 -8.44 15.87 -1.60
C LYS A 178 -7.18 16.16 -0.78
N LEU A 179 -6.08 16.62 -1.40
CA LEU A 179 -4.90 17.09 -0.67
C LEU A 179 -5.05 18.48 -0.09
N ASN A 180 -5.92 19.29 -0.68
CA ASN A 180 -6.10 20.67 -0.26
C ASN A 180 -6.88 20.70 1.04
N ASN A 181 -6.15 20.80 2.14
CA ASN A 181 -6.75 21.01 3.45
C ASN A 181 -6.48 22.46 3.88
N PRO A 182 -7.52 23.29 4.03
CA PRO A 182 -7.39 24.71 4.38
C PRO A 182 -6.63 24.96 5.68
N LYS A 183 -6.57 23.96 6.57
CA LYS A 183 -5.86 24.05 7.87
C LYS A 183 -4.33 24.05 7.72
N PHE A 184 -3.78 23.63 6.58
CA PHE A 184 -2.33 23.59 6.36
C PHE A 184 -1.87 24.74 5.46
N LYS A 185 -0.94 25.57 5.96
CA LYS A 185 -0.39 26.74 5.24
C LYS A 185 0.45 26.38 4.00
N LYS A 186 1.01 25.16 3.94
CA LYS A 186 1.74 24.65 2.78
C LYS A 186 1.03 23.40 2.27
N GLN A 187 0.43 23.51 1.08
CA GLN A 187 -0.13 22.35 0.40
C GLN A 187 0.99 21.51 -0.19
N LYS A 188 0.86 20.18 -0.13
CA LYS A 188 1.74 19.29 -0.90
C LYS A 188 1.40 19.48 -2.37
N LYS A 189 2.37 19.98 -3.15
CA LYS A 189 2.27 19.97 -4.61
C LYS A 189 2.58 18.55 -5.08
N ILE A 190 1.71 18.01 -5.92
CA ILE A 190 1.91 16.76 -6.65
C ILE A 190 2.00 17.08 -8.14
N HIS A 191 2.76 16.29 -8.89
CA HIS A 191 2.74 16.35 -10.34
C HIS A 191 1.47 15.69 -10.88
N THR A 192 0.58 16.47 -11.49
CA THR A 192 -0.73 16.00 -11.98
C THR A 192 -0.62 15.03 -13.14
N ALA A 193 0.36 15.21 -14.04
CA ALA A 193 0.60 14.25 -15.12
C ALA A 193 1.05 12.88 -14.58
N THR A 194 1.80 12.86 -13.48
CA THR A 194 2.14 11.61 -12.77
C THR A 194 0.88 10.96 -12.19
N LEU A 195 0.00 11.74 -11.54
CA LEU A 195 -1.27 11.22 -11.04
C LEU A 195 -2.13 10.64 -12.17
N ARG A 196 -2.19 11.33 -13.31
CA ARG A 196 -2.90 10.86 -14.50
C ARG A 196 -2.36 9.52 -15.01
N LEU A 197 -1.03 9.42 -15.17
CA LEU A 197 -0.36 8.18 -15.56
C LEU A 197 -0.70 7.03 -14.60
N LEU A 198 -0.61 7.26 -13.28
CA LEU A 198 -0.92 6.24 -12.28
C LEU A 198 -2.39 5.82 -12.33
N GLN A 199 -3.30 6.76 -12.50
CA GLN A 199 -4.73 6.47 -12.68
C GLN A 199 -4.96 5.61 -13.92
N ASP A 200 -4.38 5.98 -15.06
CA ASP A 200 -4.55 5.23 -16.32
C ASP A 200 -3.99 3.80 -16.19
N ILE A 201 -2.87 3.63 -15.50
CA ILE A 201 -2.31 2.31 -15.18
C ILE A 201 -3.31 1.50 -14.34
N ILE A 202 -3.78 2.04 -13.22
CA ILE A 202 -4.69 1.34 -12.31
C ILE A 202 -6.02 1.01 -13.02
N ASN A 203 -6.59 1.96 -13.76
CA ASN A 203 -7.82 1.75 -14.53
C ASN A 203 -7.68 0.63 -15.57
N LYS A 204 -6.48 0.45 -16.14
CA LYS A 204 -6.20 -0.55 -17.16
C LYS A 204 -5.93 -1.94 -16.58
N VAL A 205 -5.15 -2.05 -15.51
CA VAL A 205 -4.58 -3.35 -15.08
C VAL A 205 -5.08 -3.85 -13.73
N ASN A 206 -5.70 -2.99 -12.92
CA ASN A 206 -6.17 -3.39 -11.60
C ASN A 206 -7.57 -4.02 -11.72
N PRO A 207 -7.77 -5.28 -11.30
CA PRO A 207 -9.05 -5.97 -11.52
C PRO A 207 -10.20 -5.34 -10.74
N TYR A 208 -9.94 -4.71 -9.58
CA TYR A 208 -10.97 -3.97 -8.84
C TYR A 208 -11.39 -2.70 -9.58
N ALA A 209 -10.44 -1.94 -10.14
CA ALA A 209 -10.76 -0.76 -10.95
C ALA A 209 -11.56 -1.14 -12.19
N VAL A 210 -11.11 -2.17 -12.92
CA VAL A 210 -11.79 -2.67 -14.12
C VAL A 210 -13.21 -3.14 -13.78
N PHE A 211 -13.38 -3.89 -12.69
CA PHE A 211 -14.70 -4.34 -12.24
C PHE A 211 -15.62 -3.17 -11.90
N LEU A 212 -15.18 -2.26 -11.01
CA LEU A 212 -16.02 -1.17 -10.51
C LEU A 212 -16.41 -0.19 -11.63
N LYS A 213 -15.49 0.08 -12.56
CA LYS A 213 -15.76 0.89 -13.76
C LYS A 213 -16.72 0.19 -14.71
N GLY A 214 -16.51 -1.09 -14.99
CA GLY A 214 -17.38 -1.87 -15.87
C GLY A 214 -18.79 -2.05 -15.31
N ALA A 215 -18.92 -2.05 -13.98
CA ALA A 215 -20.21 -2.14 -13.28
C ALA A 215 -20.90 -0.79 -13.05
N ALA A 216 -20.27 0.33 -13.40
CA ALA A 216 -20.72 1.67 -13.01
C ALA A 216 -22.13 2.00 -13.52
N GLU A 217 -22.47 1.66 -14.77
CA GLU A 217 -23.82 1.93 -15.32
C GLU A 217 -24.91 1.17 -14.55
N ILE A 218 -24.63 -0.08 -14.17
CA ILE A 218 -25.57 -0.91 -13.39
C ILE A 218 -25.71 -0.34 -11.98
N ILE A 219 -24.60 -0.04 -11.31
CA ILE A 219 -24.60 0.54 -9.97
C ILE A 219 -25.35 1.87 -9.97
N ASN A 220 -25.15 2.73 -10.97
CA ASN A 220 -25.83 4.03 -11.03
C ASN A 220 -27.32 3.94 -11.36
N SER A 221 -27.78 2.89 -12.06
CA SER A 221 -29.17 2.74 -12.48
C SER A 221 -30.06 1.94 -11.53
N ASP A 222 -29.48 1.12 -10.65
CA ASP A 222 -30.21 0.24 -9.75
C ASP A 222 -29.76 0.42 -8.29
N ALA A 223 -30.62 1.06 -7.49
CA ALA A 223 -30.40 1.33 -6.06
C ALA A 223 -30.36 0.06 -5.20
N THR A 224 -30.82 -1.08 -5.71
CA THR A 224 -30.72 -2.38 -5.03
C THR A 224 -29.39 -3.08 -5.28
N THR A 225 -28.53 -2.52 -6.15
CA THR A 225 -27.23 -3.12 -6.48
C THR A 225 -26.34 -3.18 -5.25
N ARG A 226 -25.80 -4.38 -5.01
CA ARG A 226 -24.77 -4.64 -4.01
C ARG A 226 -23.55 -5.24 -4.72
N VAL A 227 -22.36 -4.91 -4.24
CA VAL A 227 -21.11 -5.53 -4.73
C VAL A 227 -20.50 -6.35 -3.62
N ILE A 228 -20.12 -7.58 -3.92
CA ILE A 228 -19.36 -8.44 -3.02
C ILE A 228 -17.91 -8.41 -3.48
N LEU A 229 -17.02 -7.93 -2.63
CA LEU A 229 -15.58 -8.14 -2.79
C LEU A 229 -15.24 -9.52 -2.24
N LYS A 230 -14.84 -10.41 -3.16
CA LYS A 230 -14.63 -11.82 -2.87
C LYS A 230 -13.25 -12.03 -2.29
N SER A 231 -13.17 -12.83 -1.23
CA SER A 231 -11.96 -13.56 -0.93
C SER A 231 -11.96 -14.83 -1.78
N LEU A 232 -10.87 -15.12 -2.50
CA LEU A 232 -10.74 -16.44 -3.10
C LEU A 232 -10.70 -17.48 -1.98
N PRO A 233 -11.42 -18.60 -2.13
CA PRO A 233 -11.26 -19.72 -1.21
C PRO A 233 -9.87 -20.32 -1.44
N PRO A 234 -9.22 -20.90 -0.41
CA PRO A 234 -8.12 -21.80 -0.69
C PRO A 234 -8.68 -22.96 -1.53
N GLY A 235 -8.24 -23.07 -2.78
CA GLY A 235 -8.66 -24.16 -3.66
C GLY A 235 -8.20 -25.51 -3.12
N LYS A 236 -8.96 -26.58 -3.39
CA LYS A 236 -8.54 -27.98 -3.13
C LYS A 236 -7.53 -28.52 -4.15
N GLY A 237 -7.11 -27.73 -5.13
CA GLY A 237 -6.18 -28.14 -6.17
C GLY A 237 -5.35 -26.94 -6.60
N GLU A 238 -4.04 -27.13 -6.58
CA GLU A 238 -2.98 -26.18 -6.95
C GLU A 238 -2.76 -25.00 -5.99
N MET A 239 -2.13 -25.29 -4.85
CA MET A 239 -1.24 -24.31 -4.21
C MET A 239 -0.21 -23.86 -5.26
N LYS A 240 -0.38 -22.63 -5.78
CA LYS A 240 0.52 -21.88 -6.67
C LYS A 240 0.28 -22.02 -8.17
N THR A 241 -0.56 -21.13 -8.68
CA THR A 241 -0.18 -20.33 -9.84
C THR A 241 -0.36 -18.86 -9.49
N TYR A 242 0.68 -18.05 -9.64
CA TYR A 242 0.70 -16.60 -9.45
C TYR A 242 -0.09 -15.87 -10.55
N ASN A 243 -1.30 -16.35 -10.85
CA ASN A 243 -2.11 -15.79 -11.91
C ASN A 243 -2.61 -14.42 -11.48
N LYS A 244 -2.58 -13.47 -12.42
CA LYS A 244 -3.19 -12.15 -12.24
C LYS A 244 -4.70 -12.37 -12.05
N PRO A 245 -5.29 -11.94 -10.93
CA PRO A 245 -6.71 -12.12 -10.72
C PRO A 245 -7.49 -11.30 -11.75
N ARG A 246 -8.58 -11.88 -12.26
CA ARG A 246 -9.48 -11.20 -13.20
C ARG A 246 -10.59 -10.46 -12.43
N PRO A 247 -11.26 -9.47 -13.04
CA PRO A 247 -12.37 -8.75 -12.42
C PRO A 247 -13.44 -9.66 -11.79
N GLU A 248 -13.80 -10.75 -12.45
CA GLU A 248 -14.78 -11.75 -11.98
C GLU A 248 -14.31 -12.58 -10.78
N ASP A 249 -12.99 -12.70 -10.60
CA ASP A 249 -12.36 -13.44 -9.51
C ASP A 249 -12.34 -12.61 -8.21
N VAL A 250 -12.28 -11.27 -8.32
CA VAL A 250 -12.15 -10.37 -7.17
C VAL A 250 -13.47 -9.76 -6.68
N ALA A 251 -14.49 -9.71 -7.52
CA ALA A 251 -15.76 -9.12 -7.16
C ALA A 251 -16.95 -9.76 -7.91
N ALA A 252 -18.15 -9.59 -7.36
CA ALA A 252 -19.41 -9.90 -8.04
C ALA A 252 -20.44 -8.81 -7.78
N LEU A 253 -21.31 -8.61 -8.77
CA LEU A 253 -22.46 -7.74 -8.68
C LEU A 253 -23.69 -8.59 -8.37
N VAL A 254 -24.45 -8.18 -7.36
CA VAL A 254 -25.70 -8.81 -6.97
C VAL A 254 -26.81 -7.76 -7.04
N ARG A 255 -27.93 -8.12 -7.66
CA ARG A 255 -29.12 -7.27 -7.74
C ARG A 255 -30.21 -7.82 -6.84
N GLY A 256 -31.03 -6.93 -6.29
CA GLY A 256 -32.14 -7.28 -5.41
C GLY A 256 -31.81 -7.19 -3.92
N ASP A 257 -32.84 -7.35 -3.12
CA ASP A 257 -32.86 -7.17 -1.68
C ASP A 257 -32.68 -8.46 -0.88
N GLY A 258 -32.68 -9.61 -1.55
CA GLY A 258 -32.58 -10.94 -0.97
C GLY A 258 -31.33 -11.16 -0.10
N GLU A 259 -31.38 -12.24 0.69
CA GLU A 259 -30.23 -12.66 1.49
C GLU A 259 -29.08 -13.10 0.59
N ILE A 260 -27.90 -12.59 0.90
CA ILE A 260 -26.66 -12.92 0.21
C ILE A 260 -25.88 -13.85 1.13
N ASP A 261 -25.69 -15.10 0.70
CA ASP A 261 -24.76 -16.01 1.35
C ASP A 261 -23.33 -15.51 1.12
N LYS A 262 -22.79 -14.81 2.12
CA LYS A 262 -21.45 -14.24 2.09
C LYS A 262 -20.51 -15.13 2.88
N ARG A 263 -19.32 -15.42 2.33
CA ARG A 263 -18.29 -16.09 3.12
C ARG A 263 -17.81 -15.17 4.24
N PRO A 264 -17.27 -15.71 5.35
CA PRO A 264 -16.84 -14.91 6.49
C PRO A 264 -15.82 -13.80 6.19
N ARG A 265 -15.10 -13.90 5.06
CA ARG A 265 -14.04 -12.98 4.63
C ARG A 265 -14.47 -12.03 3.52
N ASP A 266 -15.66 -12.24 2.94
CA ASP A 266 -16.17 -11.40 1.86
C ASP A 266 -16.69 -10.08 2.42
N VAL A 267 -16.51 -9.00 1.66
CA VAL A 267 -16.99 -7.66 2.04
C VAL A 267 -18.15 -7.28 1.13
N LEU A 268 -19.33 -7.14 1.71
CA LEU A 268 -20.53 -6.67 1.03
C LEU A 268 -20.53 -5.14 1.05
N VAL A 269 -20.46 -4.52 -0.12
CA VAL A 269 -20.50 -3.06 -0.28
C VAL A 269 -21.90 -2.67 -0.75
N CYS A 270 -22.60 -1.92 0.09
CA CYS A 270 -23.96 -1.43 -0.17
C CYS A 270 -23.97 -0.21 -1.08
N HIS A 271 -25.12 0.04 -1.72
CA HIS A 271 -25.29 1.07 -2.74
C HIS A 271 -24.95 2.49 -2.25
N LYS A 272 -25.68 3.01 -1.27
CA LYS A 272 -25.56 4.40 -0.79
C LYS A 272 -26.10 4.54 0.64
N ASP A 273 -25.50 3.83 1.58
CA ASP A 273 -25.89 3.88 3.00
C ASP A 273 -25.05 4.87 3.82
N GLY A 274 -23.94 5.38 3.24
CA GLY A 274 -23.04 6.31 3.91
C GLY A 274 -22.13 5.67 4.95
N PHE A 275 -22.19 4.34 5.12
CA PHE A 275 -21.33 3.61 6.02
C PHE A 275 -19.99 3.28 5.36
N MET A 276 -19.00 3.02 6.22
CA MET A 276 -17.68 2.56 5.85
C MET A 276 -17.52 1.16 6.41
N ASP A 277 -17.42 0.16 5.53
CA ASP A 277 -17.25 -1.22 5.93
C ASP A 277 -15.78 -1.54 6.21
N HIS A 278 -15.57 -2.38 7.22
CA HIS A 278 -14.24 -2.84 7.57
C HIS A 278 -13.82 -4.01 6.68
N ILE A 279 -12.75 -3.82 5.90
CA ILE A 279 -12.07 -4.93 5.24
C ILE A 279 -11.19 -5.62 6.28
N THR A 280 -11.52 -6.88 6.58
CA THR A 280 -10.71 -7.71 7.48
C THR A 280 -9.35 -8.04 6.85
N ASP A 281 -8.32 -8.20 7.68
CA ASP A 281 -6.99 -8.66 7.25
C ASP A 281 -7.00 -10.10 6.70
N LEU A 282 -8.07 -10.84 6.97
CA LEU A 282 -8.35 -12.15 6.40
C LEU A 282 -8.84 -12.10 4.94
N ASN A 283 -9.28 -10.94 4.44
CA ASN A 283 -9.67 -10.79 3.04
C ASN A 283 -8.42 -10.82 2.15
N SER A 284 -8.42 -11.69 1.14
CA SER A 284 -7.25 -11.86 0.26
C SER A 284 -6.88 -10.59 -0.54
N GLY A 285 -7.84 -9.67 -0.72
CA GLY A 285 -7.68 -8.34 -1.31
C GLY A 285 -7.24 -7.22 -0.37
N TYR A 286 -7.04 -7.49 0.92
CA TYR A 286 -6.79 -6.47 1.96
C TYR A 286 -5.69 -5.46 1.60
N MET A 287 -4.53 -5.92 1.14
CA MET A 287 -3.45 -5.03 0.69
C MET A 287 -3.67 -4.48 -0.72
N GLY A 288 -4.26 -5.25 -1.64
CA GLY A 288 -4.49 -4.81 -3.02
C GLY A 288 -5.43 -3.61 -3.12
N LEU A 289 -6.48 -3.60 -2.29
CA LEU A 289 -7.44 -2.49 -2.19
C LEU A 289 -6.81 -1.22 -1.57
N ARG A 290 -5.85 -1.40 -0.64
CA ARG A 290 -5.20 -0.28 0.06
C ARG A 290 -3.98 0.26 -0.69
N TYR A 291 -3.18 -0.62 -1.28
CA TYR A 291 -1.86 -0.34 -1.85
C TYR A 291 -1.78 -0.68 -3.35
N PRO A 292 -2.64 -0.10 -4.20
CA PRO A 292 -2.70 -0.45 -5.62
C PRO A 292 -1.42 -0.10 -6.39
N LEU A 293 -0.57 0.82 -5.91
CA LEU A 293 0.72 1.07 -6.56
C LEU A 293 1.75 -0.03 -6.28
N MET A 294 1.65 -0.71 -5.14
CA MET A 294 2.52 -1.84 -4.81
C MET A 294 2.01 -3.13 -5.44
N LEU A 295 0.68 -3.26 -5.60
CA LEU A 295 0.00 -4.43 -6.12
C LEU A 295 -0.93 -4.02 -7.28
N PRO A 296 -0.38 -3.52 -8.41
CA PRO A 296 -1.19 -2.95 -9.50
C PRO A 296 -2.12 -3.98 -10.13
N TYR A 297 -1.72 -5.25 -10.18
CA TYR A 297 -2.54 -6.35 -10.68
C TYR A 297 -3.52 -6.91 -9.64
N GLY A 298 -3.65 -6.29 -8.47
CA GLY A 298 -4.57 -6.75 -7.42
C GLY A 298 -4.22 -8.13 -6.85
N SER A 299 -2.94 -8.53 -6.95
CA SER A 299 -2.46 -9.84 -6.52
C SER A 299 -2.92 -10.13 -5.09
N GLN A 300 -3.49 -11.31 -4.92
CA GLN A 300 -4.06 -11.72 -3.65
C GLN A 300 -2.96 -12.16 -2.71
N GLN A 301 -3.11 -11.82 -1.43
CA GLN A 301 -2.18 -12.27 -0.40
C GLN A 301 -2.42 -13.72 -0.02
N TRP A 302 -1.42 -14.31 0.64
CA TRP A 302 -1.58 -15.59 1.30
C TRP A 302 -2.71 -15.47 2.32
N ASP A 303 -3.78 -16.22 2.12
CA ASP A 303 -4.76 -16.41 3.16
C ASP A 303 -4.15 -17.42 4.14
N GLY A 304 -3.94 -17.02 5.39
CA GLY A 304 -3.26 -17.85 6.40
C GLY A 304 -4.02 -19.11 6.77
N MET A 305 -4.00 -20.12 5.90
CA MET A 305 -4.34 -21.51 6.15
C MET A 305 -3.14 -22.40 5.87
#